data_AF-A0A6A7RNX8-F1
#
_entry.id   AF-A0A6A7RNX8-F1
#
_cell.length_a   1.000
_cell.length_b   1.000
_cell.length_c   1.000
_cell.angle_alpha   90.00
_cell.angle_beta   90.00
_cell.angle_gamma   90.00
#
_symmetry.space_group_name_H-M   'P 1'
#
loop_
_entity.id
_entity.type
_entity.pdbx_description
1 polymer ?
#
loop_
_entity_poly.entity_id
_entity_poly.type
_entity_poly.pdbx_seq_one_letter_code
_entity_poly.pdbx_strand_id
1 'polypeptide(L)'
;MIFAYKLSSQVLPREAGMGLCGIPKTKTCEAHFNLHQPVSDKGWYLMSKEFPMNVFCNKTKVALAVAALAVSAGASAVPIQNVVVGPGGFLVWNGDPLLTAQAPTQANATAALGGNAAAPDGNVELNKFGGNVLPGFGPVTTLSGDDGLGHSITLMSLQLTDWGGQPGGDQALAKAYIQGAANRAELGTLTPVQMDNALAVFFAPNADLGGMAPWQLVSDPNISYVDILPTKVHLGLAGFLNATPFLEAVFGVDLKDGLQVSEVVKYEFAGWTGYAYGFWATPSHVETKDGSYNGNFALVIPEPAGLALFGVGLLGLCLGRRRRA
;
A
#
# COMPACT_ATOMS: atom_id res chain seq x y z
N MET A 1 -23.48 -8.33 7.46
CA MET A 1 -24.01 -8.06 8.82
C MET A 1 -22.83 -8.09 9.76
N ILE A 2 -22.02 -7.03 9.68
CA ILE A 2 -20.97 -6.71 10.65
C ILE A 2 -21.55 -5.55 11.46
N PHE A 3 -21.53 -5.69 12.78
CA PHE A 3 -22.39 -4.94 13.69
C PHE A 3 -22.00 -3.46 13.79
N ALA A 4 -23.00 -2.59 13.64
CA ALA A 4 -22.97 -1.22 14.14
C ALA A 4 -22.96 -1.24 15.68
N TYR A 5 -21.87 -0.78 16.31
CA TYR A 5 -21.79 -0.66 17.76
C TYR A 5 -22.48 0.62 18.23
N LYS A 6 -23.54 0.44 19.02
CA LYS A 6 -24.21 1.50 19.79
C LYS A 6 -23.41 1.74 21.08
N LEU A 7 -22.55 2.76 21.11
CA LEU A 7 -21.84 3.17 22.32
C LEU A 7 -22.78 3.96 23.25
N SER A 8 -23.15 3.34 24.36
CA SER A 8 -23.82 3.97 25.49
C SER A 8 -22.76 4.62 26.39
N SER A 9 -22.67 5.94 26.40
CA SER A 9 -21.79 6.69 27.29
C SER A 9 -22.28 6.59 28.75
N GLN A 10 -21.53 5.89 29.61
CA GLN A 10 -21.59 6.12 31.04
C GLN A 10 -20.33 6.88 31.48
N VAL A 11 -20.55 8.15 31.80
CA VAL A 11 -19.61 9.07 32.44
C VAL A 11 -19.55 8.75 33.93
N LEU A 12 -18.35 8.53 34.50
CA LEU A 12 -17.98 8.96 35.85
C LEU A 12 -16.44 9.08 36.00
N PRO A 13 -15.93 9.88 36.95
CA PRO A 13 -14.72 10.69 36.80
C PRO A 13 -13.50 10.15 37.56
N ARG A 14 -12.30 10.64 37.22
CA ARG A 14 -11.15 10.66 38.15
C ARG A 14 -10.33 11.94 38.06
N GLU A 15 -10.00 12.42 39.25
CA GLU A 15 -9.29 13.63 39.59
C GLU A 15 -7.75 13.51 39.48
N ALA A 16 -7.14 14.68 39.23
CA ALA A 16 -5.95 15.31 39.84
C ALA A 16 -4.57 14.61 39.94
N GLY A 17 -3.55 15.35 39.46
CA GLY A 17 -2.15 15.26 39.93
C GLY A 17 -1.16 16.12 39.12
N MET A 18 -0.76 17.28 39.65
CA MET A 18 0.21 18.24 39.07
C MET A 18 1.67 18.00 39.49
N GLY A 19 2.60 18.49 38.65
CA GLY A 19 3.85 19.19 39.05
C GLY A 19 5.18 18.51 38.65
N LEU A 20 6.31 19.19 38.42
CA LEU A 20 6.69 20.57 38.04
C LEU A 20 8.23 20.59 37.85
N CYS A 21 8.71 21.27 36.80
CA CYS A 21 10.01 21.99 36.66
C CYS A 21 11.41 21.29 36.66
N GLY A 22 12.30 21.78 35.75
CA GLY A 22 13.74 21.96 36.06
C GLY A 22 14.80 21.74 34.93
N ILE A 23 15.15 22.79 34.17
CA ILE A 23 16.32 22.94 33.23
C ILE A 23 17.39 23.81 33.98
N PRO A 24 18.76 23.73 33.86
CA PRO A 24 19.49 24.13 32.64
C PRO A 24 20.96 23.67 32.31
N LYS A 25 21.26 23.83 31.00
CA LYS A 25 22.45 24.13 30.16
C LYS A 25 23.91 24.21 30.69
N THR A 26 24.83 23.88 29.75
CA THR A 26 26.17 24.47 29.35
C THR A 26 27.25 23.37 29.22
N LYS A 27 28.18 23.31 28.24
CA LYS A 27 29.11 24.31 27.67
C LYS A 27 29.64 23.90 26.27
N THR A 28 30.05 24.91 25.51
CA THR A 28 30.86 24.93 24.28
C THR A 28 32.37 24.79 24.58
N CYS A 29 33.14 24.19 23.66
CA CYS A 29 34.59 24.35 23.55
C CYS A 29 34.99 24.45 22.06
N GLU A 30 35.43 25.64 21.66
CA GLU A 30 36.23 25.89 20.46
C GLU A 30 37.68 25.46 20.71
N ALA A 31 38.35 24.97 19.66
CA ALA A 31 39.81 24.88 19.63
C ALA A 31 40.33 25.29 18.25
N HIS A 32 40.95 26.47 18.20
CA HIS A 32 41.92 26.89 17.19
C HIS A 32 43.20 26.09 17.38
N PHE A 33 43.87 25.65 16.29
CA PHE A 33 45.33 25.59 16.25
C PHE A 33 45.86 25.67 14.81
N ASN A 34 46.99 26.35 14.66
CA ASN A 34 47.48 27.01 13.46
C ASN A 34 48.68 26.27 12.81
N LEU A 35 48.90 26.58 11.53
CA LEU A 35 50.09 26.46 10.66
C LEU A 35 51.31 25.60 11.06
N HIS A 36 51.77 24.76 10.11
CA HIS A 36 53.10 24.89 9.48
C HIS A 36 53.25 23.98 8.23
N GLN A 37 53.67 24.57 7.10
CA GLN A 37 54.21 23.87 5.92
C GLN A 37 55.70 23.51 6.14
N PRO A 38 56.34 22.70 5.26
CA PRO A 38 57.01 23.29 4.09
C PRO A 38 56.98 22.48 2.76
N VAL A 39 56.88 23.26 1.68
CA VAL A 39 57.50 23.25 0.33
C VAL A 39 58.33 22.02 -0.13
N SER A 40 58.09 21.59 -1.38
CA SER A 40 59.14 21.19 -2.33
C SER A 40 58.64 21.24 -3.78
N ASP A 41 59.11 22.25 -4.52
CA ASP A 41 59.02 22.41 -5.97
C ASP A 41 59.83 21.34 -6.73
N LYS A 42 59.29 20.79 -7.83
CA LYS A 42 60.00 20.57 -9.11
C LYS A 42 58.97 20.47 -10.25
N GLY A 43 58.98 21.47 -11.14
CA GLY A 43 58.14 21.51 -12.33
C GLY A 43 58.70 20.73 -13.52
N TRP A 44 57.85 20.51 -14.52
CA TRP A 44 58.21 20.37 -15.94
C TRP A 44 57.04 20.88 -16.79
N TYR A 45 57.29 21.92 -17.59
CA TYR A 45 56.45 22.36 -18.71
C TYR A 45 56.56 21.34 -19.85
N LEU A 46 55.46 21.07 -20.58
CA LEU A 46 55.46 21.05 -22.06
C LEU A 46 54.06 20.80 -22.66
N MET A 47 53.76 21.64 -23.65
CA MET A 47 52.90 21.45 -24.82
C MET A 47 51.37 21.39 -24.66
N SER A 48 50.78 22.58 -24.75
CA SER A 48 49.47 22.81 -25.35
C SER A 48 49.42 22.28 -26.79
N LYS A 49 48.61 21.25 -27.02
CA LYS A 49 48.13 20.90 -28.37
C LYS A 49 46.61 20.94 -28.34
N GLU A 50 46.07 22.08 -28.76
CA GLU A 50 44.64 22.22 -29.03
C GLU A 50 44.27 21.28 -30.16
N PHE A 51 43.47 20.27 -29.85
CA PHE A 51 42.69 19.54 -30.85
C PHE A 51 41.26 20.08 -30.77
N PRO A 52 40.68 20.59 -31.87
CA PRO A 52 39.26 20.88 -31.90
C PRO A 52 38.51 19.54 -31.86
N MET A 53 38.08 19.12 -30.67
CA MET A 53 37.09 18.05 -30.55
C MET A 53 35.76 18.57 -31.06
N ASN A 54 35.45 18.22 -32.31
CA ASN A 54 34.10 18.29 -32.85
C ASN A 54 33.16 17.45 -31.97
N VAL A 55 32.40 18.11 -31.09
CA VAL A 55 31.33 17.50 -30.31
C VAL A 55 30.10 17.36 -31.20
N PHE A 56 30.13 16.40 -32.11
CA PHE A 56 28.89 15.89 -32.71
C PHE A 56 28.35 14.77 -31.81
N CYS A 57 27.64 15.17 -30.75
CA CYS A 57 26.76 14.28 -30.01
C CYS A 57 25.64 13.79 -30.95
N ASN A 58 25.63 12.48 -31.20
CA ASN A 58 24.69 11.82 -32.11
C ASN A 58 23.25 11.87 -31.55
N LYS A 59 22.49 12.90 -31.96
CA LYS A 59 21.11 13.22 -31.52
C LYS A 59 20.12 12.05 -31.68
N THR A 60 20.45 11.08 -32.54
CA THR A 60 19.61 9.93 -32.87
C THR A 60 19.41 8.96 -31.70
N LYS A 61 20.38 8.84 -30.78
CA LYS A 61 20.27 7.92 -29.62
C LYS A 61 19.39 8.48 -28.49
N VAL A 62 19.33 9.80 -28.34
CA VAL A 62 18.46 10.47 -27.37
C VAL A 62 17.01 10.45 -27.85
N ALA A 63 16.78 10.63 -29.16
CA ALA A 63 15.44 10.59 -29.76
C ALA A 63 14.76 9.22 -29.61
N LEU A 64 15.50 8.11 -29.69
CA LEU A 64 14.92 6.77 -29.57
C LEU A 64 14.50 6.42 -28.13
N ALA A 65 15.25 6.86 -27.13
CA ALA A 65 14.89 6.69 -25.72
C ALA A 65 13.67 7.54 -25.31
N VAL A 66 13.54 8.74 -25.88
CA VAL A 66 12.37 9.61 -25.69
C VAL A 66 11.15 9.08 -26.45
N ALA A 67 11.33 8.49 -27.64
CA ALA A 67 10.24 7.85 -28.38
C ALA A 67 9.70 6.60 -27.67
N ALA A 68 10.55 5.77 -27.05
CA ALA A 68 10.11 4.62 -26.27
C ALA A 68 9.34 5.01 -25.00
N LEU A 69 9.65 6.15 -24.38
CA LEU A 69 8.92 6.70 -23.22
C LEU A 69 7.62 7.43 -23.63
N ALA A 70 7.52 7.92 -24.86
CA ALA A 70 6.34 8.63 -25.36
C ALA A 70 5.22 7.68 -25.82
N VAL A 71 5.52 6.41 -26.15
CA VAL A 71 4.52 5.44 -26.62
C VAL A 71 3.59 4.92 -25.50
N SER A 72 3.99 5.03 -24.22
CA SER A 72 3.14 4.59 -23.09
C SER A 72 2.15 5.65 -22.59
N ALA A 73 2.15 6.87 -23.16
CA ALA A 73 1.31 7.98 -22.68
C ALA A 73 -0.12 8.01 -23.24
N GLY A 74 -0.50 7.03 -24.09
CA GLY A 74 -1.80 6.99 -24.76
C GLY A 74 -2.66 5.74 -24.46
N ALA A 75 -2.22 4.84 -23.58
CA ALA A 75 -3.03 3.69 -23.22
C ALA A 75 -4.16 4.12 -22.26
N SER A 76 -5.40 4.05 -22.73
CA SER A 76 -6.57 4.15 -21.85
C SER A 76 -6.63 2.93 -20.95
N ALA A 77 -7.02 3.13 -19.68
CA ALA A 77 -7.30 2.05 -18.76
C ALA A 77 -8.47 1.21 -19.30
N VAL A 78 -8.30 -0.11 -19.31
CA VAL A 78 -9.34 -1.06 -19.74
C VAL A 78 -9.88 -1.76 -18.50
N PRO A 79 -11.20 -1.72 -18.24
CA PRO A 79 -11.79 -2.48 -17.15
C PRO A 79 -11.47 -3.97 -17.30
N ILE A 80 -11.26 -4.65 -16.18
CA ILE A 80 -10.96 -6.09 -16.16
C ILE A 80 -12.04 -6.90 -16.89
N GLN A 81 -11.58 -7.84 -17.70
CA GLN A 81 -12.37 -8.78 -18.47
C GLN A 81 -12.03 -10.22 -18.07
N ASN A 82 -12.80 -11.18 -18.58
CA ASN A 82 -12.58 -12.61 -18.34
C ASN A 82 -12.45 -12.95 -16.84
N VAL A 83 -13.28 -12.31 -16.01
CA VAL A 83 -13.20 -12.43 -14.55
C VAL A 83 -13.45 -13.87 -14.11
N VAL A 84 -12.52 -14.40 -13.31
CA VAL A 84 -12.62 -15.70 -12.67
C VAL A 84 -12.32 -15.53 -11.17
N VAL A 85 -13.31 -15.85 -10.34
CA VAL A 85 -13.19 -15.87 -8.88
C VAL A 85 -13.19 -17.31 -8.36
N GLY A 86 -12.27 -17.63 -7.45
CA GLY A 86 -12.14 -18.96 -6.82
C GLY A 86 -10.68 -19.29 -6.46
N PRO A 87 -10.37 -20.49 -5.94
CA PRO A 87 -11.30 -21.55 -5.53
C PRO A 87 -11.97 -21.31 -4.17
N GLY A 88 -11.52 -20.31 -3.39
CA GLY A 88 -12.17 -19.94 -2.13
C GLY A 88 -13.55 -19.31 -2.32
N GLY A 89 -14.27 -19.14 -1.20
CA GLY A 89 -15.56 -18.47 -1.17
C GLY A 89 -15.43 -16.96 -1.41
N PHE A 90 -16.42 -16.38 -2.06
CA PHE A 90 -16.51 -14.94 -2.28
C PHE A 90 -17.94 -14.46 -2.08
N LEU A 91 -18.10 -13.18 -1.75
CA LEU A 91 -19.39 -12.50 -1.77
C LEU A 91 -19.40 -11.45 -2.88
N VAL A 92 -20.59 -11.17 -3.38
CA VAL A 92 -20.81 -10.13 -4.38
C VAL A 92 -21.84 -9.17 -3.83
N TRP A 93 -21.50 -7.89 -3.84
CA TRP A 93 -22.35 -6.79 -3.43
C TRP A 93 -22.57 -5.89 -4.63
N ASN A 94 -23.82 -5.50 -4.87
CA ASN A 94 -24.16 -4.60 -5.98
C ASN A 94 -25.38 -3.73 -5.62
N GLY A 95 -25.47 -2.54 -6.22
CA GLY A 95 -26.55 -1.58 -6.06
C GLY A 95 -26.08 -0.17 -5.73
N ASP A 96 -26.84 0.83 -6.18
CA ASP A 96 -26.59 2.25 -5.96
C ASP A 96 -27.85 2.93 -5.38
N PRO A 97 -27.76 3.67 -4.24
CA PRO A 97 -26.59 3.79 -3.36
C PRO A 97 -26.49 2.65 -2.34
N LEU A 98 -27.52 1.79 -2.25
CA LEU A 98 -27.59 0.73 -1.27
C LEU A 98 -27.13 -0.60 -1.87
N LEU A 99 -26.00 -1.10 -1.38
CA LEU A 99 -25.45 -2.39 -1.74
C LEU A 99 -26.29 -3.54 -1.15
N THR A 100 -26.59 -4.51 -2.01
CA THR A 100 -27.31 -5.73 -1.65
C THR A 100 -26.52 -6.96 -2.08
N ALA A 101 -26.57 -8.00 -1.25
CA ALA A 101 -25.89 -9.26 -1.54
C ALA A 101 -26.50 -9.92 -2.78
N GLN A 102 -25.64 -10.31 -3.71
CA GLN A 102 -25.97 -11.04 -4.91
C GLN A 102 -25.53 -12.50 -4.80
N ALA A 103 -26.06 -13.35 -5.68
CA ALA A 103 -25.55 -14.71 -5.80
C ALA A 103 -24.06 -14.70 -6.22
N PRO A 104 -23.17 -15.47 -5.58
CA PRO A 104 -21.74 -15.47 -5.88
C PRO A 104 -21.45 -16.25 -7.18
N THR A 105 -21.69 -15.60 -8.32
CA THR A 105 -21.44 -16.16 -9.66
C THR A 105 -20.44 -15.29 -10.40
N GLN A 106 -19.72 -15.86 -11.38
CA GLN A 106 -18.75 -15.08 -12.18
C GLN A 106 -19.41 -13.91 -12.91
N ALA A 107 -20.64 -14.08 -13.39
CA ALA A 107 -21.40 -13.02 -14.04
C ALA A 107 -21.70 -11.85 -13.09
N ASN A 108 -22.14 -12.15 -11.86
CA ASN A 108 -22.40 -11.12 -10.86
C ASN A 108 -21.10 -10.46 -10.37
N ALA A 109 -20.02 -11.23 -10.21
CA ALA A 109 -18.70 -10.68 -9.86
C ALA A 109 -18.21 -9.72 -10.96
N THR A 110 -18.33 -10.10 -12.23
CA THR A 110 -17.99 -9.22 -13.36
C THR A 110 -18.82 -7.94 -13.34
N ALA A 111 -20.13 -8.05 -13.10
CA ALA A 111 -21.02 -6.90 -13.05
C ALA A 111 -20.67 -5.95 -11.89
N ALA A 112 -20.34 -6.50 -10.71
CA ALA A 112 -19.99 -5.69 -9.53
C ALA A 112 -18.69 -4.90 -9.70
N LEU A 113 -17.79 -5.32 -10.60
CA LEU A 113 -16.53 -4.63 -10.91
C LEU A 113 -16.65 -3.54 -11.98
N GLY A 114 -17.87 -3.24 -12.44
CA GLY A 114 -18.12 -2.29 -13.54
C GLY A 114 -17.93 -0.82 -13.20
N GLY A 115 -17.68 -0.48 -11.94
CA GLY A 115 -17.43 0.88 -11.47
C GLY A 115 -16.03 1.40 -11.83
N ASN A 116 -15.69 2.58 -11.31
CA ASN A 116 -14.36 3.18 -11.43
C ASN A 116 -14.03 4.08 -10.24
N ALA A 117 -12.86 4.73 -10.25
CA ALA A 117 -12.41 5.59 -9.16
C ALA A 117 -13.35 6.75 -8.81
N ALA A 118 -14.12 7.27 -9.76
CA ALA A 118 -15.05 8.39 -9.54
C ALA A 118 -16.45 7.93 -9.13
N ALA A 119 -16.85 6.72 -9.54
CA ALA A 119 -18.12 6.10 -9.21
C ALA A 119 -17.92 4.59 -9.02
N PRO A 120 -17.47 4.16 -7.82
CA PRO A 120 -17.53 2.76 -7.44
C PRO A 120 -18.99 2.30 -7.45
N ASP A 121 -19.24 1.10 -7.96
CA ASP A 121 -20.60 0.55 -8.08
C ASP A 121 -20.80 -0.56 -7.04
N GLY A 122 -20.42 -1.79 -7.36
CA GLY A 122 -20.42 -2.92 -6.44
C GLY A 122 -19.05 -3.22 -5.85
N ASN A 123 -18.96 -4.38 -5.19
CA ASN A 123 -17.69 -4.99 -4.83
C ASN A 123 -17.76 -6.52 -4.77
N VAL A 124 -16.59 -7.14 -4.95
CA VAL A 124 -16.36 -8.57 -4.76
C VAL A 124 -15.47 -8.74 -3.52
N GLU A 125 -16.00 -9.39 -2.50
CA GLU A 125 -15.31 -9.68 -1.22
C GLU A 125 -14.55 -11.01 -1.36
N LEU A 126 -13.21 -10.96 -1.24
CA LEU A 126 -12.36 -12.14 -1.39
C LEU A 126 -12.10 -12.78 -0.02
N ASN A 127 -12.83 -13.87 0.26
CA ASN A 127 -12.74 -14.70 1.48
C ASN A 127 -12.66 -13.96 2.82
N LYS A 128 -13.73 -14.18 3.58
CA LYS A 128 -13.92 -13.80 4.95
C LYS A 128 -12.79 -14.27 5.88
N PHE A 129 -11.90 -13.38 6.29
CA PHE A 129 -11.09 -13.47 7.53
C PHE A 129 -9.86 -14.39 7.58
N GLY A 130 -9.06 -14.42 6.51
CA GLY A 130 -7.73 -15.03 6.56
C GLY A 130 -7.78 -16.55 6.41
N GLY A 131 -7.91 -17.02 5.17
CA GLY A 131 -8.22 -18.41 4.83
C GLY A 131 -7.50 -19.47 5.68
N ASN A 132 -8.23 -20.54 6.01
CA ASN A 132 -7.77 -21.73 6.75
C ASN A 132 -7.31 -21.56 8.22
N VAL A 133 -7.54 -20.43 8.91
CA VAL A 133 -7.10 -20.30 10.33
C VAL A 133 -8.10 -20.84 11.37
N LEU A 134 -9.38 -21.00 11.02
CA LEU A 134 -10.38 -21.65 11.88
C LEU A 134 -11.19 -22.68 11.07
N PRO A 135 -11.77 -23.72 11.71
CA PRO A 135 -12.67 -24.64 11.04
C PRO A 135 -13.85 -23.88 10.39
N GLY A 136 -14.03 -24.01 9.08
CA GLY A 136 -15.08 -23.32 8.31
C GLY A 136 -14.60 -22.17 7.43
N PHE A 137 -13.31 -21.82 7.47
CA PHE A 137 -12.71 -20.81 6.60
C PHE A 137 -12.05 -21.47 5.39
N GLY A 138 -12.53 -21.14 4.18
CA GLY A 138 -12.09 -21.76 2.94
C GLY A 138 -10.67 -21.40 2.53
N PRO A 139 -10.15 -22.00 1.43
CA PRO A 139 -8.86 -21.63 0.87
C PRO A 139 -8.84 -20.14 0.47
N VAL A 140 -7.64 -19.60 0.24
CA VAL A 140 -7.47 -18.25 -0.34
C VAL A 140 -8.36 -18.11 -1.59
N THR A 141 -9.10 -17.00 -1.65
CA THR A 141 -9.90 -16.66 -2.83
C THR A 141 -9.06 -15.81 -3.75
N THR A 142 -9.03 -16.19 -5.03
CA THR A 142 -8.41 -15.40 -6.08
C THR A 142 -9.50 -14.76 -6.94
N LEU A 143 -9.21 -13.58 -7.48
CA LEU A 143 -9.95 -12.90 -8.53
C LEU A 143 -8.95 -12.61 -9.63
N SER A 144 -9.09 -13.28 -10.77
CA SER A 144 -8.20 -13.13 -11.92
C SER A 144 -8.96 -12.56 -13.10
N GLY A 145 -8.25 -11.86 -13.97
CA GLY A 145 -8.78 -11.39 -15.24
C GLY A 145 -7.70 -10.69 -16.07
N ASP A 146 -8.10 -10.18 -17.22
CA ASP A 146 -7.19 -9.54 -18.18
C ASP A 146 -7.86 -8.35 -18.89
N ASP A 147 -7.10 -7.64 -19.71
CA ASP A 147 -7.59 -6.50 -20.50
C ASP A 147 -7.97 -6.87 -21.94
N GLY A 148 -7.94 -8.15 -22.31
CA GLY A 148 -8.08 -8.63 -23.69
C GLY A 148 -6.91 -8.29 -24.63
N LEU A 149 -5.88 -7.60 -24.13
CA LEU A 149 -4.70 -7.17 -24.89
C LEU A 149 -3.41 -7.88 -24.44
N GLY A 150 -3.52 -8.81 -23.49
CA GLY A 150 -2.43 -9.67 -23.03
C GLY A 150 -1.84 -9.28 -21.69
N HIS A 151 -2.44 -8.33 -20.97
CA HIS A 151 -2.06 -8.01 -19.59
C HIS A 151 -3.08 -8.61 -18.63
N SER A 152 -2.60 -9.38 -17.67
CA SER A 152 -3.45 -10.03 -16.66
C SER A 152 -3.02 -9.66 -15.25
N ILE A 153 -3.98 -9.71 -14.34
CA ILE A 153 -3.77 -9.55 -12.90
C ILE A 153 -4.53 -10.64 -12.15
N THR A 154 -3.90 -11.12 -11.09
CA THR A 154 -4.55 -11.97 -10.08
C THR A 154 -4.53 -11.22 -8.75
N LEU A 155 -5.70 -11.03 -8.15
CA LEU A 155 -5.89 -10.49 -6.81
C LEU A 155 -6.26 -11.62 -5.86
N MET A 156 -5.82 -11.54 -4.61
CA MET A 156 -5.95 -12.63 -3.64
C MET A 156 -6.26 -12.08 -2.24
N SER A 157 -7.11 -12.80 -1.52
CA SER A 157 -7.22 -12.68 -0.07
C SER A 157 -5.91 -13.10 0.61
N LEU A 158 -5.70 -12.66 1.84
CA LEU A 158 -4.49 -13.02 2.60
C LEU A 158 -4.77 -14.19 3.55
N GLN A 159 -3.70 -14.83 4.02
CA GLN A 159 -3.70 -15.80 5.10
C GLN A 159 -2.63 -15.42 6.14
N LEU A 160 -2.64 -16.07 7.31
CA LEU A 160 -1.71 -15.76 8.41
C LEU A 160 -0.23 -15.74 7.98
N THR A 161 0.14 -16.59 7.02
CA THR A 161 1.51 -16.70 6.52
C THR A 161 1.98 -15.51 5.70
N ASP A 162 1.06 -14.79 5.04
CA ASP A 162 1.40 -13.53 4.34
C ASP A 162 1.80 -12.43 5.34
N TRP A 163 1.23 -12.47 6.54
CA TRP A 163 1.51 -11.50 7.60
C TRP A 163 2.71 -11.85 8.48
N GLY A 164 3.23 -13.08 8.38
CA GLY A 164 4.31 -13.57 9.25
C GLY A 164 3.86 -13.93 10.67
N GLY A 165 2.57 -14.20 10.89
CA GLY A 165 2.02 -14.51 12.21
C GLY A 165 2.29 -15.94 12.71
N GLN A 166 2.83 -16.81 11.85
CA GLN A 166 3.32 -18.13 12.20
C GLN A 166 4.66 -18.07 12.96
N PRO A 167 5.01 -19.09 13.78
CA PRO A 167 6.30 -19.14 14.46
C PRO A 167 7.48 -18.99 13.49
N GLY A 168 8.34 -17.99 13.73
CA GLY A 168 9.50 -17.69 12.88
C GLY A 168 9.17 -17.04 11.53
N GLY A 169 7.92 -16.59 11.32
CA GLY A 169 7.50 -15.90 10.12
C GLY A 169 8.14 -14.53 9.94
N ASP A 170 8.34 -14.11 8.69
CA ASP A 170 8.75 -12.75 8.36
C ASP A 170 7.56 -11.79 8.47
N GLN A 171 7.62 -10.88 9.45
CA GLN A 171 6.57 -9.92 9.76
C GLN A 171 6.71 -8.60 9.00
N ALA A 172 7.49 -8.55 7.91
CA ALA A 172 7.72 -7.33 7.14
C ALA A 172 6.41 -6.63 6.71
N LEU A 173 5.43 -7.38 6.21
CA LEU A 173 4.12 -6.83 5.81
C LEU A 173 3.36 -6.26 7.02
N ALA A 174 3.24 -7.02 8.11
CA ALA A 174 2.52 -6.58 9.30
C ALA A 174 3.15 -5.30 9.88
N LYS A 175 4.48 -5.24 9.98
CA LYS A 175 5.21 -4.06 10.44
C LYS A 175 4.98 -2.85 9.53
N ALA A 176 5.05 -3.03 8.22
CA ALA A 176 4.81 -1.96 7.25
C ALA A 176 3.38 -1.42 7.32
N TYR A 177 2.40 -2.31 7.45
CA TYR A 177 0.98 -1.95 7.57
C TYR A 177 0.69 -1.20 8.87
N ILE A 178 1.12 -1.75 10.01
CA ILE A 178 0.94 -1.14 11.35
C ILE A 178 1.64 0.22 11.40
N GLN A 179 2.86 0.34 10.86
CA GLN A 179 3.57 1.63 10.84
C GLN A 179 2.86 2.65 9.93
N GLY A 180 2.31 2.22 8.79
CA GLY A 180 1.51 3.08 7.93
C GLY A 180 0.25 3.60 8.64
N ALA A 181 -0.45 2.72 9.35
CA ALA A 181 -1.61 3.07 10.16
C ALA A 181 -1.24 4.04 11.31
N ALA A 182 -0.11 3.81 12.00
CA ALA A 182 0.37 4.68 13.06
C ALA A 182 0.70 6.09 12.54
N ASN A 183 1.31 6.19 11.36
CA ASN A 183 1.55 7.48 10.71
C ASN A 183 0.23 8.18 10.35
N ARG A 184 -0.76 7.42 9.87
CA ARG A 184 -2.10 7.98 9.55
C ARG A 184 -2.83 8.49 10.79
N ALA A 185 -2.63 7.80 11.91
CA ALA A 185 -3.12 8.15 13.23
C ALA A 185 -2.31 9.25 13.93
N GLU A 186 -1.31 9.84 13.26
CA GLU A 186 -0.44 10.90 13.80
C GLU A 186 0.40 10.46 15.02
N LEU A 187 0.57 9.15 15.23
CA LEU A 187 1.42 8.59 16.28
C LEU A 187 2.92 8.61 15.92
N GLY A 188 3.22 8.84 14.64
CA GLY A 188 4.59 8.87 14.11
C GLY A 188 5.24 7.49 14.02
N THR A 189 6.58 7.47 14.02
CA THR A 189 7.35 6.22 13.97
C THR A 189 7.27 5.50 15.30
N LEU A 190 6.79 4.26 15.29
CA LEU A 190 6.70 3.44 16.48
C LEU A 190 8.11 3.02 16.92
N THR A 191 8.37 3.09 18.21
CA THR A 191 9.56 2.47 18.81
C THR A 191 9.48 0.94 18.67
N PRO A 192 10.60 0.21 18.79
CA PRO A 192 10.58 -1.26 18.73
C PRO A 192 9.60 -1.89 19.71
N VAL A 193 9.53 -1.39 20.95
CA VAL A 193 8.60 -1.88 21.98
C VAL A 193 7.14 -1.64 21.59
N GLN A 194 6.83 -0.46 21.05
CA GLN A 194 5.47 -0.16 20.58
C GLN A 194 5.08 -1.03 19.39
N MET A 195 6.00 -1.26 18.45
CA MET A 195 5.77 -2.15 17.32
C MET A 195 5.54 -3.60 17.79
N ASP A 196 6.33 -4.10 18.73
CA ASP A 196 6.17 -5.46 19.26
C ASP A 196 4.82 -5.63 19.97
N ASN A 197 4.38 -4.63 20.75
CA ASN A 197 3.06 -4.62 21.38
C ASN A 197 1.94 -4.59 20.33
N ALA A 198 2.05 -3.72 19.32
CA ALA A 198 1.07 -3.62 18.25
C ALA A 198 0.98 -4.93 17.45
N LEU A 199 2.10 -5.61 17.18
CA LEU A 199 2.12 -6.92 16.53
C LEU A 199 1.45 -8.00 17.39
N ALA A 200 1.75 -8.02 18.69
CA ALA A 200 1.12 -8.96 19.62
C ALA A 200 -0.41 -8.80 19.61
N VAL A 201 -0.91 -7.57 19.63
CA VAL A 201 -2.35 -7.28 19.51
C VAL A 201 -2.88 -7.61 18.12
N PHE A 202 -2.15 -7.27 17.07
CA PHE A 202 -2.56 -7.49 15.68
C PHE A 202 -2.82 -8.97 15.37
N PHE A 203 -2.05 -9.87 16.00
CA PHE A 203 -2.19 -11.33 15.85
C PHE A 203 -3.09 -11.99 16.89
N ALA A 204 -3.47 -11.30 17.97
CA ALA A 204 -4.27 -11.88 19.05
C ALA A 204 -5.78 -11.72 18.79
N PRO A 205 -6.57 -12.78 19.00
CA PRO A 205 -8.03 -12.69 19.07
C PRO A 205 -8.49 -11.61 20.05
N ASN A 206 -9.46 -10.80 19.62
CA ASN A 206 -10.04 -9.74 20.45
C ASN A 206 -11.55 -9.99 20.61
N ALA A 207 -12.05 -9.98 21.85
CA ALA A 207 -13.46 -10.18 22.17
C ALA A 207 -14.36 -9.10 21.55
N ASP A 208 -13.90 -7.85 21.50
CA ASP A 208 -14.61 -6.72 20.90
C ASP A 208 -14.70 -6.85 19.37
N LEU A 209 -13.78 -7.62 18.77
CA LEU A 209 -13.80 -8.00 17.35
C LEU A 209 -14.49 -9.36 17.13
N GLY A 210 -15.36 -9.80 18.05
CA GLY A 210 -16.08 -11.06 17.94
C GLY A 210 -15.19 -12.30 18.04
N GLY A 211 -14.05 -12.18 18.74
CA GLY A 211 -13.05 -13.25 18.86
C GLY A 211 -12.09 -13.34 17.67
N MET A 212 -12.13 -12.39 16.73
CA MET A 212 -11.18 -12.32 15.63
C MET A 212 -9.97 -11.48 16.00
N ALA A 213 -8.84 -11.82 15.42
CA ALA A 213 -7.64 -10.98 15.48
C ALA A 213 -7.69 -9.87 14.41
N PRO A 214 -7.12 -8.68 14.68
CA PRO A 214 -7.11 -7.57 13.72
C PRO A 214 -6.63 -7.95 12.31
N TRP A 215 -5.59 -8.78 12.19
CA TRP A 215 -5.08 -9.23 10.89
C TRP A 215 -6.12 -9.95 10.04
N GLN A 216 -7.06 -10.67 10.66
CA GLN A 216 -8.10 -11.39 9.96
C GLN A 216 -9.04 -10.44 9.23
N LEU A 217 -9.42 -9.34 9.89
CA LEU A 217 -10.33 -8.34 9.32
C LEU A 217 -9.72 -7.67 8.09
N VAL A 218 -8.42 -7.34 8.14
CA VAL A 218 -7.73 -6.67 7.03
C VAL A 218 -7.24 -7.63 5.95
N SER A 219 -7.54 -8.93 6.04
CA SER A 219 -7.14 -9.97 5.07
C SER A 219 -8.22 -10.32 4.04
N ASP A 220 -9.36 -9.65 4.09
CA ASP A 220 -10.58 -9.95 3.33
C ASP A 220 -10.91 -8.81 2.35
N PRO A 221 -10.11 -8.61 1.29
CA PRO A 221 -10.22 -7.42 0.47
C PRO A 221 -11.52 -7.36 -0.33
N ASN A 222 -12.16 -6.19 -0.28
CA ASN A 222 -13.36 -5.87 -1.03
C ASN A 222 -13.01 -5.13 -2.33
N ILE A 223 -13.01 -5.81 -3.47
CA ILE A 223 -12.59 -5.24 -4.77
C ILE A 223 -13.76 -4.55 -5.45
N SER A 224 -13.69 -3.24 -5.68
CA SER A 224 -14.75 -2.46 -6.33
C SER A 224 -14.58 -2.28 -7.83
N TYR A 225 -13.34 -2.12 -8.30
CA TYR A 225 -13.03 -2.01 -9.72
C TYR A 225 -11.57 -2.36 -9.95
N VAL A 226 -11.26 -2.79 -11.17
CA VAL A 226 -9.91 -3.06 -11.62
C VAL A 226 -9.78 -2.55 -13.05
N ASP A 227 -8.97 -1.53 -13.27
CA ASP A 227 -8.63 -1.05 -14.61
C ASP A 227 -7.17 -1.34 -14.91
N ILE A 228 -6.93 -2.09 -15.98
CA ILE A 228 -5.61 -2.56 -16.38
C ILE A 228 -5.05 -1.65 -17.47
N LEU A 229 -3.79 -1.26 -17.30
CA LEU A 229 -2.96 -0.63 -18.31
C LEU A 229 -1.71 -1.50 -18.52
N PRO A 230 -1.01 -1.34 -19.66
CA PRO A 230 0.23 -2.08 -19.90
C PRO A 230 1.26 -1.96 -18.77
N THR A 231 1.34 -0.78 -18.15
CA THR A 231 2.39 -0.46 -17.17
C THR A 231 1.90 -0.33 -15.74
N LYS A 232 0.60 -0.50 -15.47
CA LYS A 232 0.01 -0.36 -14.12
C LYS A 232 -1.42 -0.88 -14.06
N VAL A 233 -1.89 -1.15 -12.86
CA VAL A 233 -3.30 -1.42 -12.58
C VAL A 233 -3.84 -0.36 -11.62
N HIS A 234 -5.01 0.18 -11.93
CA HIS A 234 -5.83 0.95 -11.00
C HIS A 234 -6.78 0.00 -10.29
N LEU A 235 -6.78 0.04 -8.95
CA LEU A 235 -7.53 -0.87 -8.11
C LEU A 235 -8.34 -0.07 -7.10
N GLY A 236 -9.64 -0.30 -7.06
CA GLY A 236 -10.50 0.19 -5.98
C GLY A 236 -10.68 -0.86 -4.91
N LEU A 237 -10.34 -0.52 -3.66
CA LEU A 237 -10.80 -1.28 -2.50
C LEU A 237 -11.96 -0.55 -1.82
N ALA A 238 -13.07 -1.25 -1.64
CA ALA A 238 -14.15 -0.83 -0.76
C ALA A 238 -13.69 -0.99 0.69
N GLY A 239 -14.06 -0.05 1.56
CA GLY A 239 -13.75 -0.15 2.98
C GLY A 239 -14.52 0.86 3.81
N PHE A 240 -14.04 1.10 5.03
CA PHE A 240 -14.68 2.04 5.95
C PHE A 240 -14.05 3.43 5.85
N LEU A 241 -14.89 4.47 5.81
CA LEU A 241 -14.44 5.86 5.99
C LEU A 241 -13.99 6.16 7.44
N ASN A 242 -14.47 5.38 8.41
CA ASN A 242 -14.04 5.47 9.80
C ASN A 242 -13.64 4.08 10.34
N ALA A 243 -12.34 3.83 10.36
CA ALA A 243 -11.71 2.66 10.95
C ALA A 243 -11.09 2.95 12.33
N THR A 244 -11.43 4.08 12.96
CA THR A 244 -10.87 4.49 14.27
C THR A 244 -11.05 3.42 15.35
N PRO A 245 -12.23 2.79 15.55
CA PRO A 245 -12.39 1.77 16.58
C PRO A 245 -11.44 0.57 16.41
N PHE A 246 -11.16 0.20 15.15
CA PHE A 246 -10.20 -0.85 14.83
C PHE A 246 -8.77 -0.44 15.21
N LEU A 247 -8.38 0.80 14.92
CA LEU A 247 -7.05 1.31 15.21
C LEU A 247 -6.80 1.54 16.70
N GLU A 248 -7.81 2.00 17.44
CA GLU A 248 -7.73 2.13 18.90
C GLU A 248 -7.50 0.77 19.55
N ALA A 249 -8.17 -0.28 19.04
CA ALA A 249 -7.95 -1.65 19.51
C ALA A 249 -6.50 -2.12 19.25
N VAL A 250 -5.91 -1.79 18.10
CA VAL A 250 -4.52 -2.18 17.76
C VAL A 250 -3.48 -1.42 18.57
N PHE A 251 -3.66 -0.10 18.74
CA PHE A 251 -2.67 0.76 19.40
C PHE A 251 -2.88 0.91 20.91
N GLY A 252 -4.06 0.55 21.44
CA GLY A 252 -4.39 0.66 22.85
C GLY A 252 -4.43 2.10 23.37
N VAL A 253 -4.76 3.05 22.48
CA VAL A 253 -4.87 4.48 22.78
C VAL A 253 -6.11 5.06 22.11
N ASP A 254 -6.68 6.10 22.71
CA ASP A 254 -7.77 6.86 22.09
C ASP A 254 -7.24 7.64 20.88
N LEU A 255 -7.97 7.58 19.77
CA LEU A 255 -7.59 8.20 18.51
C LEU A 255 -8.66 9.18 18.04
N LYS A 256 -8.26 10.10 17.16
CA LYS A 256 -9.22 11.00 16.51
C LYS A 256 -10.13 10.18 15.58
N ASP A 257 -11.43 10.48 15.62
CA ASP A 257 -12.38 9.90 14.68
C ASP A 257 -12.05 10.16 13.20
N GLY A 258 -12.51 9.24 12.34
CA GLY A 258 -12.40 9.34 10.89
C GLY A 258 -11.04 8.91 10.33
N LEU A 259 -10.27 8.10 11.08
CA LEU A 259 -9.09 7.45 10.52
C LEU A 259 -9.48 6.41 9.47
N GLN A 260 -8.65 6.28 8.44
CA GLN A 260 -8.93 5.44 7.28
C GLN A 260 -7.79 4.44 7.10
N VAL A 261 -8.14 3.16 7.05
CA VAL A 261 -7.27 2.06 6.64
C VAL A 261 -8.06 1.16 5.69
N SER A 262 -7.44 0.72 4.61
CA SER A 262 -8.02 -0.32 3.76
C SER A 262 -7.67 -1.70 4.30
N GLU A 263 -8.42 -2.70 3.86
CA GLU A 263 -7.94 -4.07 3.81
C GLU A 263 -6.72 -4.19 2.90
N VAL A 264 -6.02 -5.31 2.98
CA VAL A 264 -4.87 -5.61 2.14
C VAL A 264 -5.27 -6.64 1.10
N VAL A 265 -4.84 -6.40 -0.13
CA VAL A 265 -4.95 -7.36 -1.23
C VAL A 265 -3.56 -7.80 -1.65
N LYS A 266 -3.38 -9.10 -1.82
CA LYS A 266 -2.18 -9.65 -2.45
C LYS A 266 -2.42 -9.69 -3.95
N TYR A 267 -1.42 -9.33 -4.74
CA TYR A 267 -1.56 -9.35 -6.20
C TYR A 267 -0.41 -10.10 -6.87
N GLU A 268 -0.68 -10.62 -8.06
CA GLU A 268 0.30 -10.99 -9.07
C GLU A 268 0.03 -10.18 -10.33
N PHE A 269 1.02 -9.39 -10.75
CA PHE A 269 0.93 -8.55 -11.94
C PHE A 269 2.29 -8.53 -12.66
N ALA A 270 2.29 -8.81 -13.97
CA ALA A 270 3.49 -8.88 -14.79
C ALA A 270 4.60 -9.80 -14.23
N GLY A 271 4.22 -10.92 -13.60
CA GLY A 271 5.15 -11.90 -13.00
C GLY A 271 5.70 -11.51 -11.63
N TRP A 272 5.18 -10.45 -11.01
CA TRP A 272 5.58 -10.00 -9.68
C TRP A 272 4.44 -10.14 -8.67
N THR A 273 4.79 -10.65 -7.50
CA THR A 273 3.88 -10.73 -6.36
C THR A 273 4.11 -9.55 -5.42
N GLY A 274 3.04 -8.92 -4.96
CA GLY A 274 3.10 -7.85 -3.98
C GLY A 274 1.82 -7.69 -3.17
N TYR A 275 1.76 -6.64 -2.37
CA TYR A 275 0.60 -6.27 -1.57
C TYR A 275 0.22 -4.82 -1.86
N ALA A 276 -1.08 -4.55 -1.92
CA ALA A 276 -1.61 -3.20 -2.10
C ALA A 276 -2.61 -2.89 -0.98
N TYR A 277 -2.51 -1.67 -0.45
CA TYR A 277 -3.37 -1.13 0.61
C TYR A 277 -3.20 0.39 0.67
N GLY A 278 -4.10 1.07 1.36
CA GLY A 278 -4.12 2.53 1.50
C GLY A 278 -4.59 3.00 2.87
N PHE A 279 -4.30 4.26 3.16
CA PHE A 279 -4.63 4.94 4.42
C PHE A 279 -5.48 6.21 4.19
N TRP A 280 -6.00 6.34 2.98
CA TRP A 280 -6.80 7.47 2.54
C TRP A 280 -7.87 6.99 1.58
N ALA A 281 -9.11 7.38 1.85
CA ALA A 281 -10.26 7.03 1.05
C ALA A 281 -11.06 8.28 0.67
N THR A 282 -11.66 8.25 -0.51
CA THR A 282 -12.79 9.12 -0.86
C THR A 282 -14.10 8.45 -0.48
N PRO A 283 -15.20 9.21 -0.33
CA PRO A 283 -16.53 8.61 -0.30
C PRO A 283 -16.75 7.73 -1.54
N SER A 284 -17.28 6.52 -1.35
CA SER A 284 -17.70 5.64 -2.47
C SER A 284 -19.09 5.99 -2.98
N HIS A 285 -19.92 6.64 -2.15
CA HIS A 285 -21.34 6.92 -2.39
C HIS A 285 -22.25 5.68 -2.45
N VAL A 286 -21.68 4.50 -2.21
CA VAL A 286 -22.40 3.24 -2.06
C VAL A 286 -22.12 2.66 -0.67
N GLU A 287 -23.11 2.05 -0.04
CA GLU A 287 -22.92 1.39 1.27
C GLU A 287 -23.91 0.25 1.46
N THR A 288 -23.56 -0.71 2.32
CA THR A 288 -24.53 -1.68 2.82
C THR A 288 -25.45 -1.05 3.87
N LYS A 289 -26.54 -1.76 4.20
CA LYS A 289 -27.50 -1.32 5.23
C LYS A 289 -26.88 -1.04 6.61
N ASP A 290 -25.74 -1.67 6.93
CA ASP A 290 -25.00 -1.44 8.18
C ASP A 290 -23.96 -0.31 8.08
N GLY A 291 -23.87 0.40 6.95
CA GLY A 291 -22.94 1.51 6.71
C GLY A 291 -21.53 1.07 6.30
N SER A 292 -21.35 -0.20 5.92
CA SER A 292 -20.07 -0.73 5.43
C SER A 292 -19.84 -0.33 3.97
N TYR A 293 -18.56 -0.36 3.54
CA TYR A 293 -18.12 -0.09 2.17
C TYR A 293 -18.33 1.36 1.66
N ASN A 294 -18.52 2.31 2.58
CA ASN A 294 -18.73 3.72 2.26
C ASN A 294 -17.44 4.49 1.86
N GLY A 295 -16.27 3.84 1.92
CA GLY A 295 -14.99 4.39 1.49
C GLY A 295 -14.44 3.69 0.25
N ASN A 296 -13.83 4.46 -0.65
CA ASN A 296 -13.10 4.00 -1.82
C ASN A 296 -11.61 4.32 -1.68
N PHE A 297 -10.79 3.28 -1.61
CA PHE A 297 -9.33 3.39 -1.64
C PHE A 297 -8.84 3.15 -3.06
N ALA A 298 -8.57 4.24 -3.79
CA ALA A 298 -8.03 4.19 -5.14
C ALA A 298 -6.51 3.96 -5.10
N LEU A 299 -6.09 2.76 -5.48
CA LEU A 299 -4.71 2.29 -5.47
C LEU A 299 -4.13 2.21 -6.89
N VAL A 300 -2.81 2.32 -6.98
CA VAL A 300 -2.05 2.13 -8.23
C VAL A 300 -0.99 1.07 -7.99
N ILE A 301 -1.07 -0.03 -8.74
CA ILE A 301 -0.08 -1.10 -8.76
C ILE A 301 0.81 -0.88 -10.00
N PRO A 302 2.08 -0.48 -9.85
CA PRO A 302 2.97 -0.28 -11.00
C PRO A 302 3.47 -1.62 -11.57
N GLU A 303 3.68 -1.67 -12.88
CA GLU A 303 4.43 -2.76 -13.52
C GLU A 303 5.91 -2.66 -13.11
N PRO A 304 6.51 -3.71 -12.53
CA PRO A 304 7.87 -3.59 -11.99
C PRO A 304 8.97 -3.51 -13.05
N ALA A 305 8.73 -4.02 -14.26
CA ALA A 305 9.72 -3.98 -15.36
C ALA A 305 10.05 -2.55 -15.79
N GLY A 306 9.05 -1.64 -15.81
CA GLY A 306 9.27 -0.22 -16.09
C GLY A 306 10.19 0.46 -15.09
N LEU A 307 10.11 0.09 -13.80
CA LEU A 307 10.99 0.61 -12.74
C LEU A 307 12.43 0.09 -12.89
N ALA A 308 12.60 -1.19 -13.23
CA ALA A 308 13.92 -1.79 -13.45
C ALA A 308 14.64 -1.20 -14.67
N LEU A 309 13.92 -1.01 -15.80
CA LEU A 309 14.48 -0.41 -17.02
C LEU A 309 14.85 1.07 -16.83
N PHE A 310 14.06 1.84 -16.08
CA PHE A 310 14.43 3.20 -15.70
C PHE A 310 15.71 3.24 -14.85
N GLY A 311 15.83 2.34 -13.86
CA GLY A 311 17.02 2.20 -13.03
C GLY A 311 18.28 1.84 -13.83
N VAL A 312 18.18 0.88 -14.75
CA VAL A 312 19.29 0.49 -15.65
C VAL A 312 19.63 1.62 -16.62
N GLY A 313 18.64 2.35 -17.13
CA GLY A 313 18.84 3.53 -17.99
C GLY A 313 19.62 4.65 -17.29
N LEU A 314 19.29 4.95 -16.02
CA LEU A 314 20.02 5.92 -15.20
C LEU A 314 21.45 5.46 -14.89
N LEU A 315 21.64 4.18 -14.53
CA LEU A 315 22.97 3.61 -14.32
C LEU A 315 23.83 3.66 -15.60
N GLY A 316 23.24 3.36 -16.76
CA GLY A 316 23.89 3.48 -18.06
C GLY A 316 24.32 4.91 -18.40
N LEU A 317 23.49 5.92 -18.07
CA LEU A 317 23.83 7.34 -18.24
C LEU A 317 24.97 7.80 -17.32
N CYS A 318 24.97 7.35 -16.06
CA CYS A 318 26.01 7.67 -15.08
C CYS A 318 27.36 7.00 -15.41
N LEU A 319 27.33 5.74 -15.84
CA LEU A 319 28.54 5.00 -16.22
C LEU A 319 29.08 5.41 -17.60
N GLY A 320 28.21 5.82 -18.52
CA GLY A 320 28.59 6.37 -19.83
C GLY A 320 29.38 7.67 -19.74
N ARG A 321 29.17 8.48 -18.69
CA ARG A 321 29.96 9.70 -18.43
C ARG A 321 31.38 9.43 -17.94
N ARG A 322 31.66 8.28 -17.34
CA ARG A 322 32.98 7.96 -16.74
C ARG A 322 34.04 7.47 -17.73
N ARG A 323 33.69 7.16 -18.98
CA ARG A 323 34.65 6.67 -20.01
C ARG A 323 35.29 7.77 -20.87
N ARG A 324 35.25 9.03 -20.43
CA ARG A 324 36.04 10.12 -21.01
C ARG A 324 36.86 10.79 -19.91
N ALA A 325 37.97 10.14 -19.55
CA ALA A 325 39.10 10.74 -18.85
C ALA A 325 40.35 10.11 -19.47
#